data_AF-A0A0M0BTY5-F1
#
_entry.id   AF-A0A0M0BTY5-F1
#
_cell.length_a   1.000
_cell.length_b   1.000
_cell.length_c   1.000
_cell.angle_alpha   90.00
_cell.angle_beta   90.00
_cell.angle_gamma   90.00
#
_symmetry.space_group_name_H-M   'P 1'
#
loop_
_entity.id
_entity.type
_entity.pdbx_description
1 polymer ?
#
loop_
_entity_poly.entity_id
_entity_poly.type
_entity_poly.pdbx_seq_one_letter_code
_entity_poly.pdbx_strand_id
1 'polypeptide(L)'
;MVKAAFLNESYEEAKRLGAPLIHWIPFDSGLDCEVVMSDASVVKGMAEDACRVLKPNEIIQFQRFGFVRVDKVGKKLLTFFAHK
;
A
#
# COMPACT_ATOMS: atom_id res chain seq x y z
N MET A 1 -16.43 1.37 10.31
CA MET A 1 -16.53 1.25 8.84
C MET A 1 -16.69 2.66 8.28
N VAL A 2 -15.86 3.05 7.31
CA VAL A 2 -15.95 4.36 6.65
C VAL A 2 -17.06 4.30 5.61
N LYS A 3 -17.86 5.37 5.47
CA LYS A 3 -18.87 5.51 4.41
C LYS A 3 -18.32 6.45 3.34
N ALA A 4 -18.47 6.08 2.07
CA ALA A 4 -18.10 6.90 0.93
C ALA A 4 -19.23 6.87 -0.12
N ALA A 5 -19.36 7.94 -0.89
CA ALA A 5 -20.25 8.02 -2.04
C ALA A 5 -19.44 8.48 -3.24
N PHE A 6 -19.71 7.88 -4.41
CA PHE A 6 -19.11 8.30 -5.65
C PHE A 6 -19.62 9.69 -6.04
N LEU A 7 -18.70 10.59 -6.40
CA LEU A 7 -19.04 11.95 -6.83
C LEU A 7 -18.93 12.07 -8.35
N ASN A 8 -17.73 11.87 -8.91
CA ASN A 8 -17.41 11.79 -10.32
C ASN A 8 -15.93 11.37 -10.49
N GLU A 9 -15.46 11.24 -11.73
CA GLU A 9 -14.06 10.90 -12.07
C GLU A 9 -13.19 12.13 -12.41
N SER A 10 -13.73 13.35 -12.31
CA SER A 10 -13.02 14.56 -12.76
C SER A 10 -11.91 14.96 -11.79
N TYR A 11 -10.67 14.87 -12.27
CA TYR A 11 -9.50 15.33 -11.52
C TYR A 11 -9.54 16.84 -11.24
N GLU A 12 -9.99 17.65 -12.19
CA GLU A 12 -10.09 19.11 -12.02
C GLU A 12 -11.10 19.48 -10.93
N GLU A 13 -12.21 18.74 -10.84
CA GLU A 13 -13.21 18.93 -9.79
C GLU A 13 -12.65 18.56 -8.41
N ALA A 14 -11.99 17.40 -8.31
CA ALA A 14 -11.33 16.97 -7.08
C ALA A 14 -10.26 17.98 -6.61
N LYS A 15 -9.47 18.52 -7.54
CA LYS A 15 -8.47 19.56 -7.28
C LYS A 15 -9.11 20.86 -6.81
N ARG A 16 -10.19 21.31 -7.48
CA ARG A 16 -10.95 22.51 -7.11
C ARG A 16 -11.50 22.44 -5.68
N LEU A 17 -11.95 21.25 -5.28
CA LEU A 17 -12.45 20.97 -3.93
C LEU A 17 -11.34 20.77 -2.89
N GLY A 18 -10.07 20.75 -3.30
CA GLY A 18 -8.94 20.44 -2.42
C GLY A 18 -9.01 19.03 -1.84
N ALA A 19 -9.59 18.08 -2.58
CA ALA A 19 -9.77 16.71 -2.10
C ALA A 19 -8.40 16.05 -1.84
N PRO A 20 -8.19 15.43 -0.65
CA PRO A 20 -6.95 14.74 -0.36
C PRO A 20 -6.81 13.52 -1.25
N LEU A 21 -5.68 13.40 -1.94
CA LEU A 21 -5.33 12.17 -2.64
C LEU A 21 -5.11 11.06 -1.60
N ILE A 22 -5.61 9.86 -1.87
CA ILE A 22 -5.41 8.68 -1.02
C ILE A 22 -4.98 7.51 -1.91
N HIS A 23 -4.16 6.61 -1.36
CA HIS A 23 -3.95 5.30 -1.98
C HIS A 23 -5.09 4.37 -1.53
N TRP A 24 -5.43 3.42 -2.39
CA TRP A 24 -6.47 2.43 -2.11
C TRP A 24 -6.15 1.14 -2.87
N ILE A 25 -6.81 0.06 -2.45
CA ILE A 25 -6.84 -1.22 -3.16
C ILE A 25 -8.31 -1.62 -3.36
N PRO A 26 -8.64 -2.37 -4.42
CA PRO A 26 -9.99 -2.88 -4.60
C PRO A 26 -10.45 -3.75 -3.43
N PHE A 27 -11.75 -3.69 -3.15
CA PHE A 27 -12.36 -4.58 -2.17
C PHE A 27 -12.25 -6.03 -2.65
N ASP A 28 -12.08 -6.97 -1.71
CA ASP A 28 -11.92 -8.41 -1.98
C ASP A 28 -10.71 -8.76 -2.87
N SER A 29 -9.70 -7.89 -2.87
CA SER A 29 -8.43 -8.10 -3.54
C SER A 29 -7.26 -7.88 -2.58
N GLY A 30 -6.08 -8.33 -2.99
CA GLY A 30 -4.83 -8.05 -2.30
C GLY A 30 -4.25 -9.22 -1.51
N LEU A 31 -3.06 -8.97 -0.98
CA LEU A 31 -2.24 -9.91 -0.23
C LEU A 31 -1.93 -9.32 1.15
N ASP A 32 -2.19 -10.10 2.22
CA ASP A 32 -1.82 -9.72 3.59
C ASP A 32 -0.35 -9.27 3.61
N CYS A 33 -0.07 -8.14 4.22
CA CYS A 33 1.25 -7.52 4.20
C CYS A 33 1.71 -7.14 5.60
N GLU A 34 2.98 -7.42 5.89
CA GLU A 34 3.68 -6.95 7.08
C GLU A 34 4.93 -6.18 6.68
N VAL A 35 5.11 -5.02 7.31
CA VAL A 35 6.31 -4.20 7.19
C VAL A 35 7.00 -4.16 8.55
N VAL A 36 8.22 -4.69 8.62
CA VAL A 36 9.10 -4.52 9.78
C VAL A 36 9.75 -3.14 9.69
N MET A 37 9.47 -2.30 10.67
CA MET A 37 9.98 -0.93 10.75
C MET A 37 11.40 -0.89 11.33
N SER A 38 12.09 0.25 11.21
CA SER A 38 13.47 0.42 11.68
C SER A 38 13.63 0.29 13.20
N ASP A 39 12.55 0.45 13.97
CA ASP A 39 12.49 0.24 15.42
C ASP A 39 12.07 -1.20 15.79
N ALA A 40 12.10 -2.12 14.82
CA ALA A 40 11.63 -3.50 14.92
C ALA A 40 10.12 -3.69 15.20
N SER A 41 9.32 -2.62 15.19
CA SER A 41 7.86 -2.74 15.21
C SER A 41 7.33 -3.30 13.89
N VAL A 42 6.12 -3.86 13.92
CA VAL A 42 5.49 -4.46 12.72
C VAL A 42 4.20 -3.72 12.40
N VAL A 43 4.13 -3.14 11.20
CA VAL A 43 2.91 -2.57 10.64
C VAL A 43 2.24 -3.65 9.79
N LYS A 44 0.95 -3.91 10.05
CA LYS A 44 0.13 -4.86 9.31
C LYS A 44 -0.84 -4.14 8.38
N GLY A 45 -1.05 -4.68 7.19
CA GLY A 45 -1.97 -4.12 6.21
C GLY A 45 -2.22 -5.08 5.05
N MET A 46 -2.66 -4.51 3.92
CA MET A 46 -2.94 -5.24 2.69
C MET A 46 -2.15 -4.59 1.55
N ALA A 47 -1.49 -5.40 0.74
CA ALA A 47 -0.81 -4.97 -0.49
C ALA A 47 -1.64 -5.37 -1.72
N GLU A 48 -1.44 -4.71 -2.85
CA GLU A 48 -2.11 -5.06 -4.10
C GLU A 48 -1.70 -6.46 -4.61
N ASP A 49 -2.56 -7.11 -5.41
CA ASP A 49 -2.29 -8.46 -5.92
C ASP A 49 -1.04 -8.54 -6.81
N ALA A 50 -0.64 -7.43 -7.43
CA ALA A 50 0.61 -7.35 -8.20
C ALA A 50 1.84 -7.67 -7.33
N CYS A 51 1.76 -7.51 -6.00
CA CYS A 51 2.85 -7.86 -5.12
C CYS A 51 3.12 -9.37 -5.02
N ARG A 52 2.22 -10.24 -5.51
CA ARG A 52 2.38 -11.71 -5.47
C ARG A 52 3.52 -12.22 -6.35
N VAL A 53 3.92 -11.46 -7.37
CA VAL A 53 4.98 -11.86 -8.31
C VAL A 53 6.34 -11.24 -7.98
N LEU A 54 6.43 -10.44 -6.91
CA LEU A 54 7.68 -9.87 -6.44
C LEU A 54 8.63 -10.96 -5.96
N LYS A 55 9.93 -10.67 -6.02
CA LYS A 55 10.98 -11.55 -5.57
C LYS A 55 11.65 -10.99 -4.31
N PRO A 56 12.20 -11.88 -3.46
CA PRO A 56 13.07 -11.45 -2.37
C PRO A 56 14.16 -10.49 -2.85
N ASN A 57 14.46 -9.49 -2.03
CA ASN A 57 15.42 -8.41 -2.25
C ASN A 57 15.01 -7.33 -3.27
N GLU A 58 13.84 -7.42 -3.89
CA GLU A 58 13.31 -6.28 -4.64
C GLU A 58 13.01 -5.10 -3.69
N ILE A 59 13.28 -3.88 -4.15
CA ILE A 59 12.92 -2.64 -3.45
C ILE A 59 11.75 -2.03 -4.19
N ILE A 60 10.64 -1.86 -3.49
CA ILE A 60 9.41 -1.28 -4.03
C ILE A 60 8.98 -0.05 -3.21
N GLN A 61 8.14 0.79 -3.80
CA GLN A 61 7.55 1.94 -3.11
C GLN A 61 6.08 1.68 -2.82
N PHE A 62 5.72 1.59 -1.54
CA PHE A 62 4.32 1.69 -1.14
C PHE A 62 3.90 3.16 -1.14
N GLN A 63 2.97 3.52 -2.02
CA GLN A 63 2.59 4.91 -2.25
C GLN A 63 2.11 5.59 -0.96
N ARG A 64 2.69 6.74 -0.64
CA ARG A 64 2.42 7.55 0.58
C ARG A 64 2.79 6.86 1.91
N PHE A 65 3.39 5.67 1.87
CA PHE A 65 3.93 4.97 3.03
C PHE A 65 5.46 5.08 3.07
N GLY A 66 6.15 4.60 2.03
CA GLY A 66 7.61 4.65 1.90
C GLY A 66 8.16 3.52 1.04
N PHE A 67 9.49 3.48 0.91
CA PHE A 67 10.21 2.39 0.25
C PHE A 67 10.42 1.23 1.22
N VAL A 68 10.29 0.01 0.70
CA VAL A 68 10.49 -1.23 1.44
C VAL A 68 11.30 -2.24 0.62
N ARG A 69 12.07 -3.09 1.29
CA ARG A 69 12.71 -4.27 0.70
C ARG A 69 11.83 -5.48 0.92
N VAL A 70 11.54 -6.24 -0.13
CA VAL A 70 10.84 -7.52 -0.07
C VAL A 70 11.73 -8.56 0.59
N ASP A 71 11.22 -9.20 1.63
CA ASP A 71 11.93 -10.29 2.30
C ASP A 71 11.39 -11.66 1.87
N LYS A 72 10.06 -11.81 1.88
CA LYS A 72 9.38 -13.05 1.50
C LYS A 72 8.03 -12.78 0.86
N VAL A 73 7.72 -13.54 -0.18
CA VAL A 73 6.39 -13.61 -0.78
C VAL A 73 5.83 -15.02 -0.55
N GLY A 74 4.61 -15.11 -0.02
CA GLY A 74 3.94 -16.37 0.28
C GLY A 74 2.45 -16.13 0.57
N LYS A 75 1.92 -16.77 1.63
CA LYS A 75 0.55 -16.48 2.10
C LYS A 75 0.35 -15.01 2.50
N LYS A 76 1.43 -14.37 2.95
CA LYS A 76 1.54 -12.93 3.20
C LYS A 76 2.84 -12.41 2.58
N LEU A 77 2.87 -11.13 2.25
CA LEU A 77 4.05 -10.37 1.90
C LEU A 77 4.75 -9.91 3.19
N LEU A 78 6.04 -10.22 3.32
CA LEU A 78 6.89 -9.70 4.39
C LEU A 78 7.92 -8.75 3.79
N THR A 79 8.01 -7.55 4.35
CA THR A 79 8.94 -6.50 3.89
C THR A 79 9.63 -5.83 5.07
N PHE A 80 10.76 -5.16 4.79
CA PHE A 80 11.46 -4.31 5.73
C PHE A 80 11.42 -2.87 5.24
N PHE A 81 11.06 -1.94 6.11
CA PHE A 81 11.06 -0.51 5.83
C PHE A 81 12.48 -0.02 5.55
N ALA A 82 12.63 0.78 4.48
CA ALA A 82 13.89 1.41 4.14
C ALA A 82 13.88 2.90 4.55
N HIS A 83 13.08 3.71 3.86
CA HIS A 83 12.95 5.15 4.12
C HIS A 83 11.67 5.68 3.47
N LYS A 84 11.32 6.94 3.75
CA LYS A 84 10.15 7.63 3.20
C LYS A 84 10.56 8.89 2.46
#